data_AF-A0A165ZNL7-F1
#
_entry.id   AF-A0A165ZNL7-F1
#
_cell.length_a   1.000
_cell.length_b   1.000
_cell.length_c   1.000
_cell.angle_alpha   90.00
_cell.angle_beta   90.00
_cell.angle_gamma   90.00
#
_symmetry.space_group_name_H-M   'P 1'
#
loop_
_entity.id
_entity.type
_entity.pdbx_description
1 polymer ?
#
loop_
_entity_poly.entity_id
_entity_poly.type
_entity_poly.pdbx_seq_one_letter_code
_entity_poly.pdbx_strand_id
1 'polypeptide(L)' 'MEANLYYTRLTGHDRTGEALAEATLYDRINDLAEAVEIGRQIGEKIIIVSTSTGATLSAWLAMQGHH' A
#
# COMPACT_ATOMS: atom_id res chain seq x y z
N MET A 1 -5.69 24.32 5.02
CA MET A 1 -4.62 23.37 4.64
C MET A 1 -5.31 22.18 4.02
N GLU A 2 -4.97 21.84 2.79
CA GLU A 2 -5.54 20.74 2.02
C GLU A 2 -4.47 19.67 1.88
N ALA A 3 -4.87 18.39 1.88
CA ALA A 3 -3.97 17.26 1.72
C ALA A 3 -4.53 16.34 0.64
N ASN A 4 -3.65 15.84 -0.24
CA ASN A 4 -4.04 14.85 -1.24
C ASN A 4 -4.38 13.52 -0.55
N LEU A 5 -5.44 12.86 -1.01
CA LEU A 5 -5.88 11.56 -0.50
C LEU A 5 -5.84 10.53 -1.63
N TYR A 6 -5.21 9.39 -1.36
CA TYR A 6 -5.18 8.24 -2.26
C TYR A 6 -5.41 6.95 -1.47
N TYR A 7 -6.31 6.09 -1.97
CA TYR A 7 -6.63 4.80 -1.35
C TYR A 7 -6.28 3.68 -2.33
N THR A 8 -5.26 2.89 -1.98
CA THR A 8 -4.92 1.69 -2.76
C THR A 8 -5.81 0.52 -2.38
N ARG A 9 -6.27 -0.24 -3.37
CA ARG A 9 -6.96 -1.51 -3.15
C ARG A 9 -5.95 -2.64 -3.35
N LEU A 10 -5.61 -3.32 -2.26
CA LEU A 10 -4.71 -4.46 -2.31
C LEU A 10 -5.29 -5.61 -3.14
N THR A 11 -4.42 -6.29 -3.87
CA THR A 11 -4.76 -7.43 -4.72
C THR A 11 -5.52 -8.49 -3.93
N GLY A 12 -6.60 -8.98 -4.54
CA GLY A 12 -7.55 -9.93 -3.93
C GLY A 12 -8.58 -9.32 -2.97
N HIS A 13 -8.39 -8.09 -2.47
CA HIS A 13 -9.36 -7.44 -1.59
C HIS A 13 -10.54 -6.87 -2.38
N ASP A 14 -11.72 -6.85 -1.72
CA ASP A 14 -12.99 -6.41 -2.31
C ASP A 14 -13.40 -7.24 -3.55
N ARG A 15 -13.06 -8.52 -3.51
CA ARG A 15 -13.32 -9.54 -4.55
C ARG A 15 -13.81 -10.83 -3.87
N THR A 16 -13.83 -11.95 -4.61
CA THR A 16 -14.23 -13.25 -4.06
C THR A 16 -13.17 -13.82 -3.10
N GLY A 17 -13.54 -14.84 -2.33
CA GLY A 17 -12.61 -15.53 -1.43
C GLY A 17 -11.45 -16.20 -2.18
N GLU A 18 -11.72 -16.73 -3.37
CA GLU A 18 -10.70 -17.32 -4.25
C GLU A 18 -9.70 -16.27 -4.71
N ALA A 19 -10.16 -15.09 -5.14
CA ALA A 19 -9.28 -14.00 -5.53
C ALA A 19 -8.40 -13.52 -4.36
N LEU A 20 -8.93 -13.54 -3.13
CA LEU A 20 -8.15 -13.24 -1.94
C LEU A 20 -7.09 -14.32 -1.64
N ALA A 21 -7.43 -15.59 -1.90
CA ALA A 21 -6.55 -16.75 -1.69
C ALA A 21 -5.44 -16.86 -2.75
N GLU A 22 -5.69 -16.42 -3.98
CA GLU A 22 -4.71 -16.40 -5.07
C GLU A 22 -3.71 -15.24 -4.97
N ALA A 23 -4.07 -14.15 -4.27
CA ALA A 23 -3.22 -12.97 -4.12
C ALA A 23 -1.93 -13.29 -3.34
N THR A 24 -0.78 -13.01 -3.95
CA THR A 24 0.53 -13.25 -3.36
C THR A 24 1.02 -12.09 -2.50
N LEU A 25 2.08 -12.33 -1.72
CA LEU A 25 2.77 -11.24 -1.01
C LEU A 25 3.38 -10.22 -1.98
N TYR A 26 3.94 -10.67 -3.10
CA TYR A 26 4.56 -9.79 -4.10
C TYR A 26 3.53 -8.86 -4.75
N ASP A 27 2.33 -9.36 -5.03
CA ASP A 27 1.24 -8.53 -5.58
C ASP A 27 0.94 -7.36 -4.64
N ARG A 28 0.81 -7.65 -3.34
CA ARG A 28 0.50 -6.62 -2.33
C ARG A 28 1.66 -5.66 -2.06
N ILE A 29 2.90 -6.13 -2.19
CA ILE A 29 4.09 -5.26 -2.16
C ILE A 29 4.07 -4.31 -3.36
N ASN A 30 3.74 -4.80 -4.55
CA ASN A 30 3.63 -3.99 -5.75
C ASN A 30 2.49 -2.96 -5.62
N ASP A 31 1.33 -3.34 -5.08
CA ASP A 31 0.23 -2.40 -4.81
C ASP A 31 0.63 -1.26 -3.85
N LEU A 32 1.44 -1.58 -2.83
CA LEU A 32 1.96 -0.58 -1.90
C LEU A 32 3.01 0.31 -2.58
N ALA A 33 3.91 -0.27 -3.38
CA ALA A 33 4.91 0.48 -4.12
C ALA A 33 4.28 1.46 -5.11
N GLU A 34 3.26 1.02 -5.85
CA GLU A 34 2.47 1.89 -6.73
C GLU A 34 1.79 3.02 -5.96
N ALA A 35 1.17 2.72 -4.81
CA ALA A 35 0.51 3.73 -3.99
C ALA A 35 1.48 4.82 -3.47
N VAL A 36 2.68 4.41 -3.08
CA VAL A 36 3.73 5.34 -2.65
C VAL A 36 4.21 6.18 -3.82
N GLU A 37 4.38 5.59 -4.99
CA GLU A 37 4.79 6.34 -6.17
C GLU A 37 3.74 7.36 -6.60
N ILE A 38 2.45 7.00 -6.60
CA ILE A 38 1.36 7.95 -6.80
C ILE A 38 1.43 9.08 -5.76
N GLY A 39 1.67 8.74 -4.49
CA GLY A 39 1.87 9.72 -3.42
C GLY A 39 3.01 10.71 -3.72
N ARG A 40 4.13 10.26 -4.28
CA ARG A 40 5.26 11.12 -4.70
C ARG A 40 4.90 12.03 -5.86
N GLN A 41 4.06 11.57 -6.78
CA GLN A 41 3.64 12.36 -7.94
C GLN A 41 2.66 13.47 -7.56
N ILE A 42 1.83 13.25 -6.53
CA ILE A 42 0.79 14.20 -6.13
C ILE A 42 1.14 15.04 -4.90
N GLY A 43 2.25 14.79 -4.20
CA GLY A 43 2.60 15.55 -3.00
C GLY A 43 4.07 15.45 -2.59
N GLU A 44 4.51 16.44 -1.81
CA GLU A 44 5.92 16.56 -1.37
C GLU A 44 6.24 15.73 -0.13
N LYS A 45 5.22 15.39 0.68
CA LYS A 45 5.36 14.59 1.90
C LYS A 45 4.30 13.50 1.91
N ILE A 46 4.74 12.26 2.11
CA ILE A 46 3.86 11.10 2.17
C ILE A 46 3.64 10.71 3.63
N ILE A 47 2.37 10.54 4.01
CA ILE A 47 1.95 9.97 5.28
C ILE A 47 1.12 8.73 4.96
N ILE A 48 1.56 7.56 5.43
CA ILE A 48 0.83 6.30 5.25
C ILE A 48 0.04 6.02 6.53
N VAL A 49 -1.28 5.83 6.38
CA VAL A 49 -2.17 5.39 7.46
C VAL A 49 -2.80 4.07 7.04
N SER A 50 -2.62 3.02 7.83
CA SER A 50 -2.99 1.66 7.45
C SER A 50 -3.35 0.79 8.66
N THR A 51 -4.02 -0.33 8.40
CA THR A 51 -4.48 -1.28 9.43
C THR A 51 -4.30 -2.74 8.95
N SER A 52 -4.19 -3.67 9.90
CA SER A 52 -4.07 -5.12 9.64
C SER A 52 -2.98 -5.43 8.60
N THR A 53 -3.31 -6.15 7.53
CA THR A 53 -2.37 -6.47 6.42
C THR A 53 -1.68 -5.23 5.86
N GLY A 54 -2.40 -4.11 5.71
CA GLY A 54 -1.81 -2.85 5.24
C GLY A 54 -0.78 -2.28 6.21
N ALA A 55 -1.01 -2.40 7.52
CA ALA A 55 -0.05 -1.97 8.54
C ALA A 55 1.22 -2.83 8.53
N THR A 56 1.10 -4.14 8.35
CA THR A 56 2.25 -5.04 8.20
C THR A 56 3.10 -4.66 6.98
N LEU A 57 2.47 -4.42 5.83
CA LEU A 57 3.20 -4.00 4.61
C LEU A 57 3.85 -2.62 4.78
N SER A 58 3.16 -1.68 5.42
CA SER A 58 3.68 -0.34 5.67
C SER A 58 4.89 -0.36 6.60
N ALA A 59 4.82 -1.17 7.67
CA ALA A 59 5.94 -1.37 8.59
C ALA A 59 7.14 -2.03 7.90
N TRP A 60 6.89 -3.07 7.09
CA TRP A 60 7.93 -3.69 6.27
C TRP A 60 8.61 -2.66 5.35
N LEU A 61 7.83 -1.87 4.59
CA LEU A 61 8.37 -0.84 3.70
C LEU A 61 9.22 0.18 4.47
N ALA A 62 8.76 0.64 5.64
CA ALA A 62 9.50 1.59 6.46
C ALA A 62 10.86 1.03 6.91
N MET A 63 10.97 -0.29 7.12
CA MET A 63 12.23 -0.94 7.45
C MET A 63 13.20 -1.05 6.26
N GLN A 64 12.70 -1.07 5.02
CA GLN A 64 13.55 -1.18 3.83
C GLN A 64 14.39 0.08 3.56
N GLY A 65 13.98 1.25 4.04
CA GLY A 65 14.68 2.53 3.86
C GLY A 65 15.86 2.77 4.81
N HIS A 66 16.18 1.82 5.69
CA HIS A 66 17.28 1.88 6.65
C HIS A 66 18.52 1.05 6.24
N HIS A 67 18.66 0.76 4.94
CA HIS A 67 19.85 0.15 4.34
C HIS A 67 20.53 1.11 3.36
#